data_AF-A0A7L1TCL4-F1
#
_entry.id   AF-A0A7L1TCL4-F1
#
_cell.length_a   1.000
_cell.length_b   1.000
_cell.length_c   1.000
_cell.angle_alpha   90.00
_cell.angle_beta   90.00
_cell.angle_gamma   90.00
#
_symmetry.space_group_name_H-M   'P 1'
#
loop_
_entity.id
_entity.type
_entity.pdbx_description
1 polymer ?
#
loop_
_entity_poly.entity_id
_entity_poly.type
_entity_poly.pdbx_seq_one_letter_code
_entity_poly.pdbx_strand_id
1 'polypeptide(L)'
;MPHYQAWEEFTRAAEKLYLADPMKVRVVLKYRHCDGNLCIKVTDDVACLLYRTDQAQDVKKIEKFHSQLMRLMVAKESRSAAMETD
;
A
#
# COMPACT_ATOMS: atom_id res chain seq x y z
N MET A 1 8.69 -9.12 10.98
CA MET A 1 8.15 -8.43 9.79
C MET A 1 8.99 -7.19 9.57
N PRO A 2 9.65 -7.03 8.41
CA PRO A 2 10.45 -5.84 8.14
C PRO A 2 9.54 -4.60 8.02
N HIS A 3 9.99 -3.50 8.63
CA HIS A 3 9.34 -2.19 8.53
C HIS A 3 10.10 -1.35 7.52
N TYR A 4 9.36 -0.72 6.60
CA TYR A 4 9.94 0.31 5.75
C TYR A 4 10.08 1.60 6.55
N GLN A 5 11.25 2.22 6.48
CA GLN A 5 11.51 3.54 7.08
C GLN A 5 11.16 4.67 6.12
N ALA A 6 11.40 4.48 4.82
CA ALA A 6 11.07 5.45 3.79
C ALA A 6 9.69 5.17 3.18
N TRP A 7 8.84 6.20 3.15
CA TRP A 7 7.51 6.15 2.55
C TRP A 7 7.53 5.72 1.07
N GLU A 8 8.48 6.25 0.30
CA GLU A 8 8.55 6.01 -1.15
C GLU A 8 8.94 4.56 -1.50
N GLU A 9 9.81 3.96 -0.68
CA GLU A 9 10.18 2.55 -0.84
C GLU A 9 9.01 1.63 -0.50
N PHE A 10 8.26 1.98 0.55
CA PHE A 10 7.05 1.26 0.94
C PHE A 10 6.01 1.27 -0.18
N THR A 11 5.66 2.44 -0.72
CA THR A 11 4.61 2.55 -1.74
C THR A 11 5.01 1.82 -3.02
N ARG A 12 6.27 1.93 -3.45
CA ARG A 12 6.78 1.24 -4.65
C ARG A 12 6.70 -0.28 -4.49
N ALA A 13 7.11 -0.81 -3.34
CA ALA A 13 7.02 -2.24 -3.05
C ALA A 13 5.57 -2.72 -2.96
N ALA A 14 4.69 -1.93 -2.33
CA ALA A 14 3.28 -2.26 -2.17
C ALA A 14 2.50 -2.26 -3.50
N GLU A 15 2.77 -1.30 -4.38
CA GLU A 15 2.19 -1.28 -5.73
C GLU A 15 2.66 -2.48 -6.56
N LYS A 16 3.96 -2.79 -6.53
CA LYS A 16 4.51 -3.96 -7.20
C LYS A 16 3.86 -5.25 -6.70
N LEU A 17 3.66 -5.38 -5.39
CA LEU A 17 3.00 -6.54 -4.79
C LEU A 17 1.53 -6.64 -5.24
N TYR A 18 0.81 -5.51 -5.22
CA TYR A 18 -0.58 -5.44 -5.67
C TYR A 18 -0.74 -5.84 -7.15
N LEU A 19 0.13 -5.33 -8.03
CA LEU A 19 0.07 -5.63 -9.46
C LEU A 19 0.44 -7.08 -9.81
N ALA A 20 1.18 -7.77 -8.93
CA ALA A 20 1.55 -9.17 -9.17
C ALA A 20 0.36 -10.12 -9.08
N ASP A 21 -0.46 -10.01 -8.03
CA ASP A 21 -1.70 -10.78 -7.87
C ASP A 21 -2.73 -9.99 -7.04
N PRO A 22 -3.53 -9.12 -7.68
CA PRO A 22 -4.49 -8.26 -6.99
C PRO A 22 -5.50 -9.01 -6.12
N MET A 23 -5.83 -10.26 -6.49
CA MET A 23 -6.86 -11.06 -5.82
C MET A 23 -6.40 -11.64 -4.49
N LYS A 24 -5.09 -11.75 -4.26
CA LYS A 24 -4.52 -12.22 -2.99
C LYS A 24 -4.10 -11.09 -2.07
N VAL A 25 -4.02 -9.86 -2.58
CA VAL A 25 -3.47 -8.74 -1.81
C VAL A 25 -4.53 -8.09 -0.92
N ARG A 26 -4.18 -7.92 0.35
CA ARG A 26 -4.96 -7.19 1.35
C ARG A 26 -4.22 -5.97 1.85
N VAL A 27 -4.93 -4.84 1.88
CA VAL A 27 -4.48 -3.57 2.47
C VAL A 27 -5.17 -3.38 3.83
N VAL A 28 -4.40 -3.07 4.87
CA VAL A 28 -4.91 -2.88 6.24
C VAL A 28 -4.42 -1.57 6.81
N LEU A 29 -5.33 -0.77 7.35
CA LEU A 29 -5.03 0.43 8.12
C LEU A 29 -5.35 0.18 9.60
N LYS A 30 -4.42 0.54 10.47
CA LYS A 30 -4.61 0.53 11.93
C LYS A 30 -4.24 1.90 12.48
N TYR A 31 -5.24 2.65 12.90
CA TYR A 31 -5.09 3.90 13.63
C TYR A 31 -5.17 3.65 15.13
N ARG A 32 -4.31 4.32 15.91
CA ARG A 32 -4.39 4.29 17.37
C ARG A 32 -4.19 5.69 17.94
N HIS A 33 -5.29 6.28 18.40
CA HIS A 33 -5.32 7.65 18.92
C HIS A 33 -4.49 7.82 20.19
N CYS A 34 -4.61 6.92 21.18
CA CYS A 34 -3.91 7.02 22.46
C CYS A 34 -2.38 6.98 22.34
N ASP A 35 -1.86 6.32 21.31
CA ASP A 35 -0.42 6.20 21.04
C ASP A 35 0.03 7.15 19.92
N GLY A 36 -0.87 7.98 19.39
CA GLY A 36 -0.58 8.96 18.34
C GLY A 36 -0.05 8.38 17.02
N ASN A 37 -0.32 7.10 16.71
CA ASN A 37 0.29 6.44 15.56
C ASN A 37 -0.71 5.84 14.56
N LEU A 38 -0.22 5.70 13.33
CA LEU A 38 -0.90 5.09 12.20
C LEU A 38 0.00 4.04 11.58
N CYS A 39 -0.57 2.90 11.23
CA CYS A 39 0.12 1.82 10.55
C CYS A 39 -0.68 1.40 9.32
N ILE A 40 0.02 1.28 8.18
CA ILE A 40 -0.50 0.65 6.97
C ILE A 40 0.28 -0.66 6.71
N LYS A 41 -0.45 -1.69 6.29
CA LYS A 41 0.09 -3.00 5.88
C LYS A 41 -0.46 -3.39 4.52
N VAL A 42 0.39 -3.93 3.67
CA VAL A 42 0.01 -4.59 2.41
C VAL A 42 0.63 -5.99 2.39
N THR A 43 -0.18 -7.01 2.12
CA THR A 43 0.24 -8.42 2.22
C THR A 43 -0.54 -9.30 1.25
N ASP A 44 0.10 -10.33 0.72
CA ASP A 44 -0.50 -11.43 -0.08
C ASP A 44 -0.47 -12.77 0.70
N ASP A 45 -0.30 -12.68 2.02
CA ASP A 45 -0.09 -13.76 2.99
C ASP A 45 1.26 -14.49 2.87
N VAL A 46 2.12 -14.10 1.93
CA VAL A 46 3.51 -14.57 1.80
C VAL A 46 4.49 -13.46 2.16
N ALA A 47 4.37 -12.31 1.49
CA ALA A 47 5.12 -11.10 1.77
C ALA A 47 4.28 -10.13 2.59
N CYS A 48 4.88 -9.52 3.62
CA CYS A 48 4.21 -8.53 4.47
C CYS A 48 5.01 -7.23 4.51
N LEU A 49 4.45 -6.19 3.88
CA LEU A 49 5.02 -4.85 3.82
C LEU A 49 4.32 -3.97 4.86
N LEU A 50 5.10 -3.32 5.73
CA LEU A 50 4.58 -2.49 6.81
C LEU A 50 5.22 -1.09 6.79
N TYR A 51 4.39 -0.06 6.92
CA TYR A 51 4.82 1.30 7.22
C TYR A 51 4.07 1.80 8.46
N ARG A 52 4.83 2.31 9.44
CA ARG A 52 4.32 2.87 10.69
C ARG A 52 4.84 4.29 10.80
N THR A 53 3.96 5.22 11.19
CA THR A 53 4.31 6.62 11.37
C THR A 53 3.53 7.21 12.54
N ASP A 54 4.15 8.15 13.24
CA ASP A 54 3.56 9.08 14.19
C ASP A 54 3.51 10.51 13.62
N GLN A 55 3.98 10.69 12.38
CA GLN A 55 4.08 11.98 11.71
C GLN A 55 2.74 12.35 11.07
N ALA A 56 2.11 13.43 11.54
CA ALA A 56 0.81 13.88 11.03
C ALA A 56 0.82 14.19 9.52
N GLN A 57 1.95 14.64 8.97
CA GLN A 57 2.13 14.89 7.54
C GLN A 57 1.92 13.65 6.66
N ASP A 58 2.13 12.45 7.20
CA ASP A 58 1.97 11.20 6.45
C ASP A 58 0.53 10.73 6.37
N VAL A 59 -0.38 11.25 7.21
CA VAL A 59 -1.80 10.88 7.18
C VAL A 59 -2.41 11.10 5.80
N LYS A 60 -2.15 12.27 5.20
CA LYS A 60 -2.65 12.60 3.86
C LYS A 60 -1.98 11.77 2.76
N LYS A 61 -0.71 11.36 2.95
CA LYS A 61 -0.02 10.48 1.99
C LYS A 61 -0.62 9.07 2.02
N ILE A 62 -0.86 8.55 3.22
CA ILE A 62 -1.47 7.24 3.44
C ILE A 62 -2.90 7.18 2.91
N GLU A 63 -3.71 8.22 3.18
CA GLU A 63 -5.07 8.33 2.64
C GLU A 63 -5.06 8.31 1.10
N LYS A 64 -4.24 9.16 0.46
CA LYS A 64 -4.12 9.20 -1.00
C LYS A 64 -3.71 7.85 -1.60
N PHE A 65 -2.75 7.18 -0.98
CA PHE A 65 -2.26 5.88 -1.45
C PHE A 65 -3.33 4.80 -1.31
N HIS A 66 -4.03 4.76 -0.17
CA HIS A 66 -5.15 3.84 0.03
C HIS A 66 -6.28 4.09 -1.00
N SER A 67 -6.63 5.35 -1.22
CA SER A 67 -7.60 5.77 -2.24
C SER A 67 -7.17 5.40 -3.67
N GLN A 68 -5.87 5.45 -3.98
CA GLN A 68 -5.33 4.98 -5.26
C GLN A 68 -5.50 3.47 -5.43
N LEU A 69 -5.13 2.66 -4.43
CA LEU A 69 -5.31 1.21 -4.47
C LEU A 69 -6.79 0.84 -4.63
N MET A 70 -7.71 1.53 -3.95
CA MET A 70 -9.15 1.33 -4.14
C MET A 70 -9.59 1.57 -5.59
N ARG A 71 -9.08 2.61 -6.26
CA ARG A 71 -9.37 2.86 -7.67
C ARG A 71 -8.83 1.74 -8.58
N LEU A 72 -7.64 1.23 -8.30
CA LEU A 72 -7.05 0.12 -9.05
C LEU A 72 -7.81 -1.20 -8.84
N MET A 73 -8.44 -1.40 -7.68
CA MET A 73 -9.25 -2.60 -7.39
C MET A 73 -10.57 -2.63 -8.17
N VAL A 74 -11.13 -1.47 -8.48
CA VAL A 74 -12.39 -1.39 -9.24
C VAL A 74 -12.19 -1.21 -10.75
N ALA A 75 -10.99 -0.81 -11.18
CA ALA A 75 -10.67 -0.66 -12.59
C ALA A 75 -10.74 -2.01 -13.32
N LYS A 76 -11.49 -2.07 -14.43
CA LYS A 76 -11.77 -3.28 -15.21
C LYS A 76 -10.52 -3.88 -15.88
N GLU A 77 -9.47 -3.07 -16.02
CA GLU A 77 -8.20 -3.43 -16.65
C GLU A 77 -7.02 -3.01 -15.75
N SER A 78 -6.70 -3.84 -14.76
CA SER A 78 -5.44 -3.71 -14.01
C SER A 78 -4.24 -4.33 -14.76
N ARG A 79 -4.42 -4.78 -16.01
CA ARG A 79 -3.38 -5.43 -16.84
C ARG A 79 -2.94 -4.67 -18.10
N SER A 80 -3.61 -3.59 -18.51
CA SER A 80 -3.33 -2.98 -19.82
C SER A 80 -2.18 -1.98 -19.85
N ALA A 81 -1.67 -1.51 -18.69
CA ALA A 81 -0.66 -0.46 -18.66
C ALA A 81 0.81 -0.97 -18.72
N ALA A 82 1.04 -2.28 -18.75
CA ALA A 82 2.39 -2.86 -18.65
C ALA A 82 2.87 -3.62 -19.91
N MET A 83 2.11 -3.60 -21.01
CA MET A 83 2.42 -4.37 -22.22
C MET A 83 2.41 -3.55 -23.51
N GLU A 84 2.78 -2.27 -23.44
CA GLU A 84 3.14 -1.46 -24.61
C GLU A 84 4.58 -0.94 -24.48
N THR A 85 5.55 -1.85 -24.55
CA THR A 85 6.89 -1.57 -25.09
C THR A 85 7.46 -2.88 -25.64
N ASP A 86 7.16 -3.16 -26.91
CA ASP A 86 7.99 -3.94 -27.83
C ASP A 86 8.29 -3.01 -29.02
#